data_AF-A0A0J9VZ56-F1
#
_entry.id   AF-A0A0J9VZ56-F1
#
_cell.length_a   1.000
_cell.length_b   1.000
_cell.length_c   1.000
_cell.angle_alpha   90.00
_cell.angle_beta   90.00
_cell.angle_gamma   90.00
#
_symmetry.space_group_name_H-M   'P 1'
#
loop_
_entity.id
_entity.type
_entity.pdbx_description
1 polymer ?
#
loop_
_entity_poly.entity_id
_entity_poly.type
_entity_poly.pdbx_seq_one_letter_code
_entity_poly.pdbx_strand_id
1 'polypeptide(L)'
;MLASPVFKAMLDGPFKESCRNQNGRFEAKAFEYSAEALLILLDIMHGHHRRVPKTMELSLLTEMAILVDYYMCHEIVEMFAENWIASVIQEDEIEGSDYQANISRLFISWVFEKTELFNSVVYSILKLTARPIRTDLPLPNTILDSLEQRGQSLTQGFLDNLYELLDSFWSSDDAQLRLGGPEPYGPSC
;
A
#
# COMPACT_ATOMS: atom_id res chain seq x y z
N MET A 1 -21.25 -14.82 -16.69
CA MET A 1 -21.19 -13.38 -16.36
C MET A 1 -19.85 -12.80 -16.82
N LEU A 2 -19.82 -11.63 -17.50
CA LEU A 2 -18.56 -11.01 -18.01
C LEU A 2 -17.92 -10.03 -17.03
N ALA A 3 -18.71 -9.46 -16.11
CA ALA A 3 -18.27 -8.42 -15.18
C ALA A 3 -17.31 -8.90 -14.08
N SER A 4 -17.31 -10.20 -13.78
CA SER A 4 -16.47 -10.80 -12.76
C SER A 4 -16.33 -12.30 -13.03
N PRO A 5 -15.09 -12.83 -13.11
CA PRO A 5 -14.86 -14.27 -13.23
C PRO A 5 -15.30 -15.02 -11.97
N VAL A 6 -15.24 -14.39 -10.79
CA VAL A 6 -15.67 -14.98 -9.52
C VAL A 6 -17.18 -15.15 -9.49
N PHE A 7 -17.96 -14.13 -9.86
CA PHE A 7 -19.41 -14.29 -9.97
C PHE A 7 -19.80 -15.30 -11.05
N LYS A 8 -19.06 -15.36 -12.16
CA LYS A 8 -19.26 -16.40 -13.19
C LYS A 8 -19.05 -17.79 -12.59
N ALA A 9 -17.94 -18.02 -11.90
CA ALA A 9 -17.66 -19.31 -11.27
C ALA A 9 -18.67 -19.65 -10.17
N MET A 10 -19.11 -18.67 -9.38
CA MET A 10 -20.09 -18.83 -8.31
C MET A 10 -21.48 -19.22 -8.84
N LEU A 11 -21.97 -18.55 -9.88
CA LEU A 11 -23.33 -18.72 -10.39
C LEU A 11 -23.46 -19.78 -11.49
N ASP A 12 -22.39 -20.05 -12.24
CA ASP A 12 -22.38 -21.04 -13.32
C ASP A 12 -21.66 -22.35 -12.90
N GLY A 13 -21.04 -22.39 -11.72
CA GLY A 13 -20.25 -23.51 -11.23
C GLY A 13 -21.03 -24.57 -10.41
N PRO A 14 -20.33 -25.55 -9.82
CA PRO A 14 -20.95 -26.66 -9.08
C PRO A 14 -21.35 -26.29 -7.64
N PHE A 15 -21.42 -25.00 -7.30
CA PHE A 15 -21.67 -24.52 -5.94
C PHE A 15 -23.16 -24.38 -5.64
N LYS A 16 -23.53 -24.24 -4.37
CA LYS A 16 -24.94 -24.08 -3.97
C LYS A 16 -25.54 -22.78 -4.54
N GLU A 17 -24.70 -21.78 -4.73
CA GLU A 17 -25.02 -20.46 -5.27
C GLU A 17 -25.49 -20.52 -6.73
N SER A 18 -25.17 -21.58 -7.48
CA SER A 18 -25.70 -21.82 -8.83
C SER A 18 -27.08 -22.48 -8.84
N CYS A 19 -27.56 -22.94 -7.69
CA CYS A 19 -28.92 -23.45 -7.56
C CYS A 19 -29.89 -22.32 -7.27
N ARG A 20 -31.01 -22.31 -8.00
CA ARG A 20 -32.11 -21.38 -7.73
C ARG A 20 -32.90 -21.85 -6.51
N ASN A 21 -33.28 -20.91 -5.66
CA ASN A 21 -34.19 -21.14 -4.55
C ASN A 21 -35.63 -21.40 -5.03
N GLN A 22 -36.55 -21.61 -4.09
CA GLN A 22 -37.97 -21.86 -4.36
C GLN A 22 -38.66 -20.75 -5.18
N ASN A 23 -38.11 -19.53 -5.14
CA ASN A 23 -38.60 -18.37 -5.87
C ASN A 23 -37.89 -18.15 -7.22
N GLY A 24 -37.06 -19.11 -7.66
CA GLY A 24 -36.32 -19.01 -8.91
C GLY A 24 -35.13 -18.04 -8.88
N ARG A 25 -34.66 -17.61 -7.70
CA ARG A 25 -33.55 -16.66 -7.53
C ARG A 25 -32.27 -17.38 -7.09
N PHE A 26 -31.12 -16.87 -7.52
CA PHE A 26 -29.84 -17.28 -6.95
C PHE A 26 -29.69 -16.66 -5.56
N GLU A 27 -29.12 -17.42 -4.62
CA GLU A 27 -28.79 -16.96 -3.28
C GLU A 27 -27.30 -17.15 -3.06
N ALA A 28 -26.57 -16.04 -2.99
CA ALA A 28 -25.17 -16.02 -2.62
C ALA A 28 -25.04 -15.34 -1.25
N LYS A 29 -24.24 -15.94 -0.37
CA LYS A 29 -23.79 -15.24 0.84
C LYS A 29 -22.63 -14.35 0.44
N ALA A 30 -22.83 -13.04 0.60
CA ALA A 30 -21.79 -12.08 0.31
C ALA A 30 -20.76 -12.01 1.43
N PHE A 31 -19.61 -11.44 1.09
CA PHE A 31 -18.47 -11.24 1.99
C PHE A 31 -18.79 -10.22 3.09
N GLU A 32 -18.23 -10.42 4.28
CA GLU A 32 -18.69 -9.77 5.53
C GLU A 32 -18.29 -8.30 5.70
N TYR A 33 -17.60 -7.68 4.75
CA TYR A 33 -16.99 -6.37 4.95
C TYR A 33 -18.00 -5.21 4.83
N SER A 34 -18.79 -5.13 3.75
CA SER A 34 -19.66 -3.97 3.53
C SER A 34 -20.81 -4.23 2.56
N ALA A 35 -22.04 -4.08 3.05
CA ALA A 35 -23.24 -4.14 2.22
C ALA A 35 -23.35 -2.92 1.29
N GLU A 36 -22.83 -1.76 1.72
CA GLU A 36 -22.86 -0.52 0.94
C GLU A 36 -21.90 -0.60 -0.25
N ALA A 37 -20.64 -0.96 -0.01
CA ALA A 37 -19.66 -1.13 -1.09
C ALA A 37 -20.13 -2.19 -2.10
N LEU A 38 -20.71 -3.29 -1.63
CA LEU A 38 -21.25 -4.33 -2.50
C LEU A 38 -22.42 -3.82 -3.34
N LEU A 39 -23.33 -3.03 -2.76
CA LEU A 39 -24.44 -2.45 -3.50
C LEU A 39 -23.94 -1.53 -4.63
N ILE A 40 -22.92 -0.71 -4.35
CA ILE A 40 -22.31 0.17 -5.36
C ILE A 40 -21.66 -0.65 -6.47
N LEU A 41 -20.93 -1.71 -6.11
CA LEU A 41 -20.31 -2.60 -7.09
C LEU A 41 -21.37 -3.27 -7.99
N LEU A 42 -22.48 -3.71 -7.41
CA LEU A 42 -23.60 -4.29 -8.16
C LEU A 42 -24.27 -3.23 -9.05
N ASP A 43 -24.46 -2.00 -8.59
CA ASP A 43 -24.97 -0.90 -9.42
C ASP A 43 -24.05 -0.65 -10.62
N ILE A 44 -22.72 -0.75 -10.48
CA ILE A 44 -21.77 -0.68 -11.59
C ILE A 44 -21.97 -1.86 -12.55
N MET A 45 -21.96 -3.10 -12.04
CA MET A 45 -22.14 -4.31 -12.85
C MET A 45 -23.46 -4.31 -13.65
N HIS A 46 -24.51 -3.71 -13.11
CA HIS A 46 -25.82 -3.61 -13.73
C HIS A 46 -26.04 -2.35 -14.59
N GLY A 47 -25.03 -1.48 -14.72
CA GLY A 47 -25.13 -0.25 -15.52
C GLY A 47 -25.96 0.86 -14.88
N HIS A 48 -26.22 0.79 -13.58
CA HIS A 48 -26.94 1.79 -12.79
C HIS A 48 -26.05 2.97 -12.39
N HIS A 49 -25.20 3.44 -13.31
CA HIS A 49 -24.13 4.42 -13.05
C HIS A 49 -24.62 5.76 -12.46
N ARG A 50 -25.90 6.11 -12.65
CA ARG A 50 -26.51 7.31 -12.03
C ARG A 50 -26.60 7.22 -10.50
N ARG A 51 -26.59 6.01 -9.93
CA ARG A 51 -26.63 5.76 -8.49
C ARG A 51 -25.24 5.64 -7.87
N VAL A 52 -24.22 5.48 -8.71
CA VAL A 52 -22.83 5.34 -8.26
C VAL A 52 -22.37 6.70 -7.72
N PRO A 53 -21.86 6.77 -6.49
CA PRO A 53 -21.40 8.02 -5.90
C PRO A 53 -20.20 8.57 -6.68
N LYS A 54 -20.08 9.89 -6.77
CA LYS A 54 -18.96 10.55 -7.46
C LYS A 54 -17.70 10.67 -6.61
N THR A 55 -17.87 10.58 -5.29
CA THR A 55 -16.84 10.75 -4.27
C THR A 55 -17.08 9.70 -3.17
N MET A 56 -16.04 9.33 -2.44
CA MET A 56 -16.14 8.35 -1.35
C MET A 56 -15.27 8.77 -0.16
N GLU A 57 -15.63 8.28 1.02
CA GLU A 57 -14.73 8.30 2.17
C GLU A 57 -13.67 7.19 2.06
N LEU A 58 -12.54 7.35 2.75
CA LEU A 58 -11.39 6.46 2.61
C LEU A 58 -11.74 5.03 3.02
N SER A 59 -12.54 4.88 4.08
CA SER A 59 -13.06 3.60 4.56
C SER A 59 -13.86 2.87 3.48
N LEU A 60 -14.85 3.54 2.89
CA LEU A 60 -15.70 2.95 1.84
C LEU A 60 -14.90 2.61 0.59
N LEU A 61 -13.93 3.45 0.19
CA LEU A 61 -13.03 3.14 -0.93
C LEU A 61 -12.12 1.94 -0.63
N THR A 62 -11.71 1.76 0.62
CA THR A 62 -10.93 0.59 1.06
C THR A 62 -11.78 -0.68 0.97
N GLU A 63 -13.02 -0.64 1.46
CA GLU A 63 -13.97 -1.75 1.34
C GLU A 63 -14.25 -2.08 -0.14
N MET A 64 -14.41 -1.06 -0.98
CA MET A 64 -14.56 -1.23 -2.42
C MET A 64 -13.33 -1.91 -3.03
N ALA A 65 -12.11 -1.50 -2.66
CA ALA A 65 -10.88 -2.14 -3.14
C ALA A 65 -10.82 -3.62 -2.74
N ILE A 66 -11.25 -3.99 -1.53
CA ILE A 66 -11.34 -5.40 -1.09
C ILE A 66 -12.28 -6.18 -2.01
N LEU A 67 -13.46 -5.63 -2.32
CA LEU A 67 -14.43 -6.30 -3.19
C LEU A 67 -13.95 -6.38 -4.63
N VAL A 68 -13.28 -5.35 -5.14
CA VAL A 68 -12.74 -5.31 -6.50
C VAL A 68 -11.68 -6.40 -6.71
N ASP A 69 -10.75 -6.52 -5.77
CA ASP A 69 -9.72 -7.55 -5.74
C ASP A 69 -10.37 -8.95 -5.60
N TYR A 70 -11.25 -9.11 -4.61
CA TYR A 70 -11.92 -10.39 -4.33
C TYR A 70 -12.75 -10.90 -5.51
N TYR A 71 -13.57 -10.05 -6.12
CA TYR A 71 -14.40 -10.43 -7.26
C TYR A 71 -13.66 -10.32 -8.60
N MET A 72 -12.40 -9.89 -8.61
CA MET A 72 -11.57 -9.70 -9.80
C MET A 72 -12.28 -8.89 -10.89
N CYS A 73 -12.76 -7.71 -10.53
CA CYS A 73 -13.61 -6.88 -11.39
C CYS A 73 -13.06 -5.46 -11.61
N HIS A 74 -11.73 -5.35 -11.68
CA HIS A 74 -10.99 -4.10 -11.87
C HIS A 74 -11.48 -3.28 -13.08
N GLU A 75 -11.62 -3.93 -14.25
CA GLU A 75 -11.97 -3.25 -15.52
C GLU A 75 -13.28 -2.44 -15.45
N ILE A 76 -14.31 -2.95 -14.77
CA ILE A 76 -15.61 -2.28 -14.73
C ILE A 76 -15.64 -1.11 -13.72
N VAL A 77 -14.74 -1.13 -12.74
CA VAL A 77 -14.67 -0.12 -11.68
C VAL A 77 -13.68 0.98 -12.02
N GLU A 78 -12.72 0.72 -12.91
CA GLU A 78 -11.62 1.62 -13.29
C GLU A 78 -12.08 3.07 -13.55
N MET A 79 -13.14 3.25 -14.35
CA MET A 79 -13.67 4.57 -14.70
C MET A 79 -14.22 5.39 -13.52
N PHE A 80 -14.57 4.74 -12.41
CA PHE A 80 -15.04 5.39 -11.18
C PHE A 80 -13.93 5.55 -10.16
N ALA A 81 -13.00 4.58 -10.10
CA ALA A 81 -11.90 4.55 -9.17
C ALA A 81 -11.03 5.80 -9.23
N GLU A 82 -10.76 6.33 -10.44
CA GLU A 82 -9.95 7.56 -10.57
C GLU A 82 -10.56 8.75 -9.85
N ASN A 83 -11.88 8.94 -10.01
CA ASN A 83 -12.61 10.01 -9.35
C ASN A 83 -12.65 9.82 -7.83
N TRP A 84 -12.85 8.58 -7.36
CA TRP A 84 -12.89 8.30 -5.93
C TRP A 84 -11.54 8.52 -5.26
N ILE A 85 -10.46 8.02 -5.87
CA ILE A 85 -9.09 8.21 -5.39
C ILE A 85 -8.75 9.70 -5.31
N ALA A 86 -9.01 10.45 -6.38
CA ALA A 86 -8.76 11.90 -6.41
C ALA A 86 -9.63 12.66 -5.39
N SER A 87 -10.80 12.13 -5.02
CA SER A 87 -11.68 12.80 -4.05
C SER A 87 -11.24 12.62 -2.59
N VAL A 88 -10.41 11.62 -2.27
CA VAL A 88 -10.15 11.21 -0.88
C VAL A 88 -8.67 11.04 -0.54
N ILE A 89 -7.80 10.98 -1.54
CA ILE A 89 -6.37 10.87 -1.36
C ILE A 89 -5.72 12.13 -1.93
N GLN A 90 -5.40 13.06 -1.03
CA GLN A 90 -4.59 14.22 -1.34
C GLN A 90 -3.13 13.92 -0.94
N GLU A 91 -2.18 14.14 -1.85
CA GLU A 91 -0.78 13.75 -1.64
C GLU A 91 -0.12 14.50 -0.48
N ASP A 92 -0.51 15.74 -0.24
CA ASP A 92 -0.04 16.58 0.85
C ASP A 92 -0.46 16.06 2.24
N GLU A 93 -1.52 15.26 2.32
CA GLU A 93 -1.97 14.65 3.57
C GLU A 93 -1.21 13.38 3.95
N ILE A 94 -0.40 12.80 3.05
CA ILE A 94 0.25 11.48 3.24
C ILE A 94 1.32 11.53 4.35
N GLU A 95 2.14 12.59 4.40
CA GLU A 95 3.24 12.70 5.37
C GLU A 95 2.75 12.98 6.81
N GLY A 96 1.51 13.49 6.98
CA GLY A 96 0.92 13.83 8.28
C GLY A 96 -0.17 12.87 8.77
N SER A 97 -0.54 11.88 7.95
CA SER A 97 -1.62 10.94 8.25
C SER A 97 -1.22 9.87 9.26
N ASP A 98 -2.21 9.33 9.97
CA ASP A 98 -1.99 8.15 10.80
C ASP A 98 -1.62 6.90 9.98
N TYR A 99 -1.04 5.91 10.66
CA TYR A 99 -0.57 4.67 10.05
C TYR A 99 -1.70 3.90 9.35
N GLN A 100 -2.90 3.83 9.94
CA GLN A 100 -4.00 3.04 9.38
C GLN A 100 -4.54 3.65 8.08
N ALA A 101 -4.62 4.97 8.02
CA ALA A 101 -5.00 5.69 6.81
C ALA A 101 -3.97 5.45 5.71
N ASN A 102 -2.67 5.49 6.01
CA ASN A 102 -1.63 5.18 5.03
C ASN A 102 -1.64 3.71 4.59
N ILE A 103 -1.95 2.76 5.48
CA ILE A 103 -2.16 1.35 5.09
C ILE A 103 -3.36 1.19 4.14
N SER A 104 -4.44 1.91 4.40
CA SER A 104 -5.61 1.94 3.52
C SER A 104 -5.26 2.49 2.13
N ARG A 105 -4.54 3.63 2.08
CA ARG A 105 -4.05 4.22 0.83
C ARG A 105 -3.08 3.29 0.08
N LEU A 106 -2.19 2.60 0.80
CA LEU A 106 -1.27 1.63 0.23
C LEU A 106 -2.04 0.51 -0.46
N PHE A 107 -3.02 -0.07 0.22
CA PHE A 107 -3.86 -1.14 -0.34
C PHE A 107 -4.67 -0.66 -1.55
N ILE A 108 -5.35 0.49 -1.46
CA ILE A 108 -6.09 1.09 -2.57
C ILE A 108 -5.17 1.32 -3.78
N SER A 109 -3.99 1.90 -3.57
CA SER A 109 -3.04 2.18 -4.65
C SER A 109 -2.50 0.91 -5.30
N TRP A 110 -2.41 -0.19 -4.54
CA TRP A 110 -2.02 -1.48 -5.07
C TRP A 110 -3.13 -2.10 -5.92
N VAL A 111 -4.35 -2.21 -5.39
CA VAL A 111 -5.50 -2.80 -6.10
C VAL A 111 -5.80 -2.07 -7.41
N PHE A 112 -5.74 -0.73 -7.40
CA PHE A 112 -6.02 0.09 -8.58
C PHE A 112 -4.77 0.47 -9.39
N GLU A 113 -3.63 -0.21 -9.16
CA GLU A 113 -2.38 -0.06 -9.92
C GLU A 113 -1.84 1.39 -10.00
N LYS A 114 -2.09 2.22 -8.98
CA LYS A 114 -1.62 3.60 -8.90
C LYS A 114 -0.20 3.67 -8.37
N THR A 115 0.77 3.42 -9.25
CA THR A 115 2.20 3.28 -8.92
C THR A 115 2.81 4.51 -8.22
N GLU A 116 2.49 5.72 -8.67
CA GLU A 116 3.02 6.96 -8.06
C GLU A 116 2.53 7.12 -6.62
N LEU A 117 1.22 6.96 -6.41
CA LEU A 117 0.61 6.97 -5.09
C LEU A 117 1.18 5.87 -4.19
N PHE A 118 1.31 4.65 -4.71
CA PHE A 118 1.88 3.51 -3.98
C PHE A 118 3.28 3.85 -3.46
N ASN A 119 4.14 4.38 -4.32
CA ASN A 119 5.51 4.76 -3.94
C ASN A 119 5.55 5.89 -2.91
N SER A 120 4.69 6.90 -3.05
CA SER A 120 4.58 8.01 -2.10
C SER A 120 4.19 7.52 -0.70
N VAL A 121 3.18 6.64 -0.63
CA VAL A 121 2.71 6.07 0.64
C VAL A 121 3.76 5.14 1.27
N VAL A 122 4.41 4.28 0.47
CA VAL A 122 5.52 3.43 0.94
C VAL A 122 6.64 4.29 1.54
N TYR A 123 7.03 5.36 0.85
CA TYR A 123 8.06 6.27 1.34
C TYR A 123 7.68 6.89 2.69
N SER A 124 6.45 7.38 2.82
CA SER A 124 5.93 7.93 4.08
C SER A 124 5.96 6.91 5.23
N ILE A 125 5.48 5.68 4.99
CA ILE A 125 5.46 4.63 6.00
C ILE A 125 6.88 4.25 6.45
N LEU A 126 7.81 4.07 5.50
CA LEU A 126 9.20 3.68 5.80
C LEU A 126 9.97 4.80 6.51
N LYS A 127 9.68 6.07 6.21
CA LYS A 127 10.27 7.23 6.90
C LYS A 127 9.82 7.31 8.37
N LEU A 128 8.56 6.97 8.64
CA LEU A 128 7.97 7.04 9.98
C LEU A 128 8.23 5.79 10.83
N THR A 129 8.43 4.63 10.20
CA THR A 129 8.54 3.35 10.91
C THR A 129 9.71 2.52 10.40
N ALA A 130 10.65 2.20 11.28
CA ALA A 130 11.69 1.19 11.03
C ALA A 130 11.19 -0.24 11.30
N ARG A 131 9.89 -0.49 11.09
CA ARG A 131 9.22 -1.76 11.45
C ARG A 131 8.53 -2.37 10.24
N PRO A 132 8.38 -3.70 10.19
CA PRO A 132 7.60 -4.37 9.17
C PRO A 132 6.17 -3.84 9.14
N ILE A 133 5.64 -3.67 7.94
CA ILE A 133 4.25 -3.28 7.73
C ILE A 133 3.33 -4.40 8.25
N ARG A 134 2.45 -4.04 9.18
CA ARG A 134 1.39 -4.90 9.71
C ARG A 134 0.04 -4.36 9.28
N THR A 135 -0.79 -5.22 8.70
CA THR A 135 -2.13 -4.89 8.22
C THR A 135 -3.04 -6.11 8.29
N ASP A 136 -4.34 -5.86 8.42
CA ASP A 136 -5.43 -6.81 8.27
C ASP A 136 -6.04 -6.79 6.85
N LEU A 137 -5.61 -5.86 6.00
CA LEU A 137 -6.01 -5.79 4.60
C LEU A 137 -5.35 -6.92 3.80
N PRO A 138 -6.00 -7.42 2.75
CA PRO A 138 -5.54 -8.56 1.96
C PRO A 138 -4.42 -8.16 0.99
N LEU A 139 -3.34 -7.55 1.49
CA LEU A 139 -2.13 -7.32 0.71
C LEU A 139 -1.37 -8.64 0.54
N PRO A 140 -0.91 -8.99 -0.68
CA PRO A 140 -0.08 -10.16 -0.90
C PRO A 140 1.20 -10.13 -0.04
N ASN A 141 1.52 -11.26 0.58
CA ASN A 141 2.76 -11.40 1.36
C ASN A 141 4.01 -11.07 0.54
N THR A 142 4.01 -11.37 -0.76
CA THR A 142 5.12 -11.01 -1.66
C THR A 142 5.40 -9.51 -1.68
N ILE A 143 4.37 -8.67 -1.55
CA ILE A 143 4.51 -7.22 -1.48
C ILE A 143 5.00 -6.82 -0.10
N LEU A 144 4.42 -7.37 0.96
CA LEU A 144 4.85 -7.11 2.33
C LEU A 144 6.33 -7.47 2.54
N ASP A 145 6.74 -8.64 2.07
CA ASP A 145 8.13 -9.13 2.12
C ASP A 145 9.06 -8.20 1.34
N SER A 146 8.66 -7.75 0.15
CA SER A 146 9.44 -6.82 -0.68
C SER A 146 9.61 -5.46 0.00
N LEU A 147 8.54 -4.96 0.65
CA LEU A 147 8.59 -3.71 1.41
C LEU A 147 9.46 -3.83 2.66
N GLU A 148 9.41 -4.98 3.35
CA GLU A 148 10.27 -5.26 4.49
C GLU A 148 11.75 -5.31 4.07
N GLN A 149 12.08 -6.05 3.01
CA GLN A 149 13.45 -6.11 2.47
C GLN A 149 13.96 -4.71 2.10
N ARG A 150 13.11 -3.88 1.48
CA ARG A 150 13.45 -2.49 1.16
C ARG A 150 13.71 -1.65 2.41
N GLY A 151 12.87 -1.78 3.44
CA GLY A 151 13.05 -1.09 4.71
C GLY A 151 14.36 -1.48 5.41
N GLN A 152 14.68 -2.78 5.44
CA GLN A 152 15.94 -3.29 5.99
C GLN A 152 17.14 -2.75 5.21
N SER A 153 17.08 -2.74 3.88
CA SER A 153 18.16 -2.22 3.02
C SER A 153 18.42 -0.73 3.25
N LEU A 154 17.37 0.08 3.38
CA LEU A 154 17.50 1.51 3.68
C LEU A 154 18.13 1.76 5.06
N THR A 155 17.71 0.98 6.05
CA THR A 155 18.25 1.07 7.41
C THR A 155 19.73 0.70 7.43
N GLN A 156 20.10 -0.39 6.75
CA GLN A 156 21.48 -0.83 6.65
C GLN A 156 22.35 0.22 5.95
N GLY A 157 21.92 0.73 4.79
CA GLY A 157 22.67 1.76 4.07
C GLY A 157 22.82 3.07 4.86
N PHE A 158 21.83 3.44 5.68
CA PHE A 158 21.98 4.58 6.59
C PHE A 158 23.04 4.34 7.66
N LEU A 159 23.04 3.16 8.30
CA LEU A 159 24.04 2.79 9.30
C LEU A 159 25.44 2.72 8.68
N ASP A 160 25.59 2.11 7.51
CA ASP A 160 26.86 2.01 6.80
C ASP A 160 27.44 3.40 6.51
N ASN A 161 26.62 4.34 6.01
CA ASN A 161 27.03 5.73 5.80
C ASN A 161 27.46 6.43 7.11
N LEU A 162 26.77 6.18 8.23
CA LEU A 162 27.16 6.74 9.53
C LEU A 162 28.50 6.17 10.01
N TYR A 163 28.74 4.87 9.84
CA TYR A 163 30.01 4.24 10.19
C TYR A 163 31.15 4.76 9.32
N GLU A 164 30.95 4.91 8.01
CA GLU A 164 31.95 5.48 7.10
C GLU A 164 32.31 6.92 7.47
N LEU A 165 31.31 7.74 7.81
CA LEU A 165 31.53 9.10 8.30
C LEU A 165 32.33 9.09 9.61
N LEU A 166 31.94 8.25 10.57
CA LEU A 166 32.62 8.13 11.84
C LEU A 166 34.10 7.75 11.65
N ASP A 167 34.37 6.71 10.86
CA ASP A 167 35.73 6.24 10.55
C ASP A 167 36.58 7.32 9.87
N SER A 168 35.96 8.15 9.01
CA SER A 168 36.64 9.28 8.37
C SER A 168 37.05 10.37 9.38
N PHE A 169 36.22 10.64 10.39
CA PHE A 169 36.54 11.61 11.46
C PHE A 169 37.70 11.12 12.33
N TRP A 170 37.65 9.86 12.79
CA TRP A 170 38.72 9.31 13.63
C TRP A 170 40.06 9.18 12.89
N SER A 171 40.03 8.85 11.59
CA SER A 171 41.23 8.81 10.75
C SER A 171 41.84 10.20 10.51
N SER A 172 41.03 11.27 10.57
CA SER A 172 41.47 12.65 10.42
C SER A 172 42.08 13.23 11.71
N ASP A 173 41.55 12.88 12.89
CA ASP A 173 42.08 13.34 14.19
C ASP A 173 43.44 12.70 14.53
N ASP A 174 43.64 11.42 14.18
CA ASP A 174 44.93 10.74 14.33
C ASP A 174 46.05 11.35 13.45
N ALA A 175 45.68 12.00 12.34
CA ALA A 175 46.61 12.71 11.47
C ALA A 175 47.06 14.05 12.08
N GLN A 176 46.19 14.74 12.85
CA GLN A 176 46.53 16.00 13.50
C GLN A 176 47.41 15.82 14.75
N LEU A 177 47.22 14.73 15.52
CA LEU A 177 48.06 14.40 16.68
C LEU A 177 49.50 14.00 16.30
N ARG A 178 49.76 13.58 15.06
CA ARG A 178 51.10 13.20 14.57
C ARG A 178 51.95 14.37 14.07
N LEU A 179 51.36 15.53 13.79
CA LEU A 179 52.08 16.72 13.31
C LEU A 179 52.56 17.67 14.43
N GLY A 180 52.22 17.37 15.69
CA GLY A 180 52.63 18.14 16.88
C GLY A 180 53.82 17.56 17.68
N GLY A 181 54.55 16.58 17.14
CA GLY A 181 55.71 15.99 17.81
C GLY A 181 56.89 16.97 17.88
N PRO A 182 57.60 17.08 19.03
CA PRO A 182 58.63 18.10 19.23
C PRO A 182 59.82 17.90 18.28
N GLU A 183 60.31 19.00 17.70
CA GLU A 183 61.50 19.03 16.85
C GLU A 183 62.71 18.39 17.57
N PRO A 184 63.50 17.54 16.87
CA PRO A 184 64.69 16.97 17.45
C PRO A 184 65.75 18.07 17.62
N TYR A 185 66.19 18.25 18.86
CA TYR A 185 67.37 19.03 19.22
C TYR A 185 68.55 18.70 18.31
N GLY A 186 68.97 19.67 17.49
CA GLY A 186 70.23 19.65 16.75
C GLY A 186 71.42 19.87 17.69
N PRO A 187 72.64 19.44 17.30
CA PRO A 187 73.76 19.28 18.23
C PRO A 187 74.37 20.61 18.65
N SER A 188 74.83 20.61 19.90
CA SER A 188 75.44 21.72 20.62
C SER A 188 76.69 22.30 19.95
N CYS A 189 76.79 23.63 19.95
CA CYS A 189 78.02 24.42 20.13
C CYS A 189 77.65 25.69 20.91
#